data_AF-A0A9E5WCZ5-F1
#
_entry.id   AF-A0A9E5WCZ5-F1
#
_cell.length_a   1.000
_cell.length_b   1.000
_cell.length_c   1.000
_cell.angle_alpha   90.00
_cell.angle_beta   90.00
_cell.angle_gamma   90.00
#
_symmetry.space_group_name_H-M   'P 1'
#
loop_
_entity.id
_entity.type
_entity.pdbx_description
1 polymer ?
#
loop_
_entity_poly.entity_id
_entity_poly.type
_entity_poly.pdbx_seq_one_letter_code
_entity_poly.pdbx_strand_id
1 'polypeptide(L)'
;MTIIIAALIFLIAVIGFGVIMKNLKAKGKNVQAKGSTSPPAPDASRPEASPDREYKAILDSLLKLNILLRKDKDLASEMTGEIEAIIDDLMVITPSMMERYPGETLTYEIKKIGSNHLFKTVKEYLDLSLESRENQFDMFQKTIKNLHDVSNRSRDIVEKNETAEFKTMANFLAGKFS
;
A
#
# COMPACT_ATOMS: atom_id res chain seq x y z
N MET A 1 11.72 -32.63 13.54
CA MET A 1 10.64 -32.15 14.44
C MET A 1 9.95 -30.89 13.89
N THR A 2 10.70 -29.93 13.36
CA THR A 2 10.21 -28.69 12.73
C THR A 2 9.26 -28.89 11.52
N ILE A 3 9.51 -29.89 10.67
CA ILE A 3 8.68 -30.16 9.48
C ILE A 3 7.27 -30.65 9.85
N ILE A 4 7.13 -31.37 10.97
CA ILE A 4 5.84 -31.92 11.43
C ILE A 4 4.95 -30.78 11.99
N ILE A 5 5.57 -29.79 12.64
CA ILE A 5 4.88 -28.62 13.21
C ILE A 5 4.37 -27.70 12.09
N ALA A 6 5.15 -27.49 11.03
CA ALA A 6 4.72 -26.69 9.86
C ALA A 6 3.53 -27.31 9.11
N ALA A 7 3.48 -28.64 8.99
CA ALA A 7 2.37 -29.33 8.35
C ALA A 7 1.05 -29.24 9.15
N LEU A 8 1.13 -29.27 10.49
CA LEU A 8 -0.03 -29.14 11.37
C LEU A 8 -0.66 -27.73 11.33
N ILE A 9 0.15 -26.68 11.25
CA ILE A 9 -0.33 -25.29 11.15
C ILE A 9 -1.02 -25.04 9.80
N PHE A 10 -0.47 -25.59 8.71
CA PHE A 10 -1.07 -25.46 7.37
C PHE A 10 -2.42 -26.19 7.28
N LEU A 11 -2.56 -27.34 7.94
CA LEU A 11 -3.80 -28.14 7.92
C LEU A 11 -4.94 -27.46 8.71
N ILE A 12 -4.63 -26.78 9.82
CA ILE A 12 -5.61 -25.99 10.59
C ILE A 12 -6.07 -24.76 9.80
N ALA A 13 -5.17 -24.09 9.08
CA ALA A 13 -5.51 -22.93 8.24
C ALA A 13 -6.44 -23.30 7.07
N VAL A 14 -6.23 -24.44 6.42
CA VAL A 14 -7.07 -24.89 5.28
C VAL A 14 -8.46 -25.34 5.74
N ILE A 15 -8.57 -26.02 6.89
CA ILE A 15 -9.88 -26.42 7.44
C ILE A 15 -10.66 -25.19 7.95
N GLY A 16 -9.99 -24.23 8.60
CA GLY A 16 -10.61 -22.99 9.06
C GLY A 16 -11.16 -22.13 7.91
N PHE A 17 -10.44 -22.04 6.79
CA PHE A 17 -10.88 -21.27 5.62
C PHE A 17 -12.06 -21.93 4.88
N GLY A 18 -12.09 -23.27 4.84
CA GLY A 18 -13.18 -24.03 4.22
C GLY A 18 -14.54 -23.89 4.92
N VAL A 19 -14.55 -23.78 6.26
CA VAL A 19 -15.79 -23.61 7.04
C VAL A 19 -16.34 -22.18 6.91
N ILE A 20 -15.47 -21.16 6.82
CA ILE A 20 -15.88 -19.76 6.67
C ILE A 20 -16.49 -19.50 5.28
N MET A 21 -15.95 -20.09 4.21
CA MET A 21 -16.54 -19.94 2.86
C MET A 21 -17.90 -20.62 2.72
N LYS A 22 -18.15 -21.72 3.44
CA LYS A 22 -19.44 -22.44 3.37
C LYS A 22 -20.57 -21.65 4.02
N ASN A 23 -20.27 -20.88 5.07
CA ASN A 23 -21.27 -20.06 5.79
C ASN A 23 -21.61 -18.73 5.10
N LEU A 24 -20.76 -18.22 4.19
CA LEU A 24 -21.07 -17.02 3.39
C LEU A 24 -21.95 -17.32 2.17
N LYS A 25 -21.89 -18.53 1.60
CA LYS A 25 -22.76 -18.93 0.47
C LYS A 25 -24.17 -19.34 0.87
N ALA A 26 -24.44 -19.57 2.16
CA ALA A 26 -25.76 -19.97 2.66
C ALA A 26 -26.70 -18.80 2.99
N LYS A 27 -26.23 -17.54 3.01
CA LYS A 27 -27.05 -16.36 3.35
C LYS A 27 -27.57 -15.55 2.16
N GLY A 28 -27.41 -16.05 0.93
CA GLY A 28 -27.80 -15.35 -0.30
C GLY A 28 -28.99 -15.94 -1.07
N LYS A 29 -29.93 -16.63 -0.41
CA LYS A 29 -31.14 -17.15 -1.07
C LYS A 29 -32.41 -16.63 -0.38
N ASN A 30 -33.00 -15.58 -0.96
CA ASN A 30 -34.41 -15.58 -1.41
C ASN A 30 -34.84 -14.20 -1.95
N VAL A 31 -35.82 -14.26 -2.87
CA VAL A 31 -36.64 -13.19 -3.46
C VAL A 31 -35.99 -12.48 -4.68
N GLN A 32 -36.54 -12.37 -5.90
CA GLN A 32 -37.68 -12.97 -6.61
C GLN A 32 -37.57 -12.55 -8.11
N ALA A 33 -38.37 -13.21 -8.94
CA ALA A 33 -38.48 -13.19 -10.40
C ALA A 33 -38.60 -11.83 -11.15
N LYS A 34 -38.16 -11.90 -12.42
CA LYS A 34 -38.68 -11.26 -13.66
C LYS A 34 -38.99 -9.75 -13.66
N GLY A 35 -38.19 -9.02 -14.43
CA GLY A 35 -38.58 -7.73 -15.00
C GLY A 35 -37.43 -7.11 -15.80
N SER A 36 -37.65 -6.90 -17.10
CA SER A 36 -36.76 -6.29 -18.09
C SER A 36 -36.22 -4.92 -17.64
N THR A 37 -34.92 -4.66 -17.80
CA THR A 37 -34.36 -3.33 -18.15
C THR A 37 -32.85 -3.39 -18.33
N SER A 38 -32.35 -2.55 -19.24
CA SER A 38 -30.98 -2.32 -19.69
C SER A 38 -29.89 -2.33 -18.59
N PRO A 39 -28.62 -2.58 -18.94
CA PRO A 39 -27.52 -2.50 -17.98
C PRO A 39 -27.51 -1.13 -17.27
N PRO A 40 -27.37 -1.09 -15.94
CA PRO A 40 -27.34 0.16 -15.20
C PRO A 40 -26.14 0.98 -15.65
N ALA A 41 -26.40 2.23 -16.00
CA ALA A 41 -25.37 3.23 -16.24
C ALA A 41 -24.44 3.31 -15.01
N PRO A 42 -23.12 3.53 -15.19
CA PRO A 42 -22.22 3.73 -14.08
C PRO A 42 -22.70 4.92 -13.25
N ASP A 43 -22.85 4.68 -11.95
CA ASP A 43 -23.31 5.63 -10.94
C ASP A 43 -22.40 6.87 -10.96
N ALA A 44 -22.87 7.96 -11.56
CA ALA A 44 -22.16 9.23 -11.74
C ALA A 44 -22.06 10.07 -10.44
N SER A 45 -22.10 9.41 -9.28
CA SER A 45 -22.32 10.05 -7.97
C SER A 45 -21.15 9.93 -7.01
N ARG A 46 -19.98 9.42 -7.41
CA ARG A 46 -18.76 9.67 -6.64
C ARG A 46 -18.21 11.02 -7.08
N PRO A 47 -18.20 12.05 -6.21
CA PRO A 47 -17.38 13.22 -6.49
C PRO A 47 -15.96 12.69 -6.64
N GLU A 48 -15.38 12.81 -7.84
CA GLU A 48 -13.93 12.65 -7.95
C GLU A 48 -13.31 13.61 -6.93
N ALA A 49 -12.51 13.06 -6.02
CA ALA A 49 -11.88 13.88 -5.00
C ALA A 49 -11.04 14.92 -5.74
N SER A 50 -11.26 16.21 -5.45
CA SER A 50 -10.43 17.25 -6.04
C SER A 50 -8.95 16.97 -5.73
N PRO A 51 -8.00 17.31 -6.62
CA PRO A 51 -6.58 17.07 -6.39
C PRO A 51 -6.09 17.52 -5.00
N ASP A 52 -6.60 18.65 -4.50
CA ASP A 52 -6.29 19.14 -3.15
C ASP A 52 -6.77 18.23 -2.02
N ARG A 53 -7.98 17.65 -2.16
CA ARG A 53 -8.52 16.72 -1.16
C ARG A 53 -7.75 15.41 -1.17
N GLU A 54 -7.40 14.92 -2.36
CA GLU A 54 -6.59 13.71 -2.52
C GLU A 54 -5.19 13.91 -1.94
N TYR A 55 -4.53 15.03 -2.26
CA TYR A 55 -3.20 15.32 -1.73
C TYR A 55 -3.22 15.50 -0.21
N LYS A 56 -4.25 16.18 0.33
CA LYS A 56 -4.44 16.27 1.79
C LYS A 56 -4.56 14.90 2.46
N ALA A 57 -5.29 13.96 1.86
CA ALA A 57 -5.42 12.61 2.40
C ALA A 57 -4.07 11.86 2.40
N ILE A 58 -3.22 12.10 1.39
CA ILE A 58 -1.85 11.58 1.35
C ILE A 58 -1.03 12.16 2.50
N LEU A 59 -1.04 13.49 2.68
CA LEU A 59 -0.32 14.15 3.79
C LEU A 59 -0.79 13.65 5.17
N ASP A 60 -2.09 13.46 5.35
CA ASP A 60 -2.65 12.93 6.61
C ASP A 60 -2.15 11.50 6.88
N SER A 61 -1.96 10.68 5.84
CA SER A 61 -1.42 9.32 5.96
C SER A 61 0.06 9.33 6.34
N LEU A 62 0.86 10.18 5.66
CA LEU A 62 2.28 10.35 5.95
C LEU A 62 2.51 10.91 7.37
N LEU A 63 1.68 11.86 7.81
CA LEU A 63 1.73 12.39 9.18
C LEU A 63 1.39 11.32 10.22
N LYS A 64 0.35 10.51 9.97
CA LYS A 64 0.00 9.37 10.84
C LYS A 64 1.15 8.38 10.96
N LEU A 65 1.84 8.11 9.85
CA LEU A 65 3.04 7.27 9.85
C LEU A 65 4.13 7.89 10.72
N ASN A 66 4.45 9.16 10.53
CA ASN A 66 5.50 9.83 11.32
C ASN A 66 5.19 9.76 12.82
N ILE A 67 3.94 10.04 13.22
CA ILE A 67 3.49 9.91 14.61
C ILE A 67 3.62 8.48 15.12
N LEU A 68 3.30 7.47 14.29
CA LEU A 68 3.44 6.06 14.65
C LEU A 68 4.91 5.71 14.95
N LEU A 69 5.85 6.13 14.09
CA LEU A 69 7.29 5.90 14.27
C LEU A 69 7.77 6.48 15.60
N ARG A 70 7.32 7.69 15.97
CA ARG A 70 7.72 8.33 17.24
C ARG A 70 7.18 7.66 18.50
N LYS A 71 6.13 6.84 18.37
CA LYS A 71 5.55 6.10 19.50
C LYS A 71 6.26 4.77 19.77
N ASP A 72 6.91 4.20 18.77
CA ASP A 72 7.61 2.93 18.88
C ASP A 72 9.04 3.16 19.34
N LYS A 73 9.38 2.70 20.56
CA LYS A 73 10.72 2.89 21.14
C LYS A 73 11.71 1.79 20.75
N ASP A 74 11.21 0.70 20.20
CA ASP A 74 11.99 -0.49 19.87
C ASP A 74 12.41 -0.50 18.39
N LEU A 75 11.85 0.39 17.58
CA LEU A 75 12.29 0.62 16.21
C LEU A 75 13.64 1.33 16.18
N ALA A 76 14.60 0.75 15.47
CA ALA A 76 15.92 1.34 15.28
C ALA A 76 15.85 2.76 14.70
N SER A 77 16.71 3.65 15.20
CA SER A 77 16.75 5.06 14.79
C SER A 77 17.07 5.23 13.31
N GLU A 78 17.94 4.37 12.79
CA GLU A 78 18.36 4.29 11.40
C GLU A 78 17.17 3.94 10.51
N MET A 79 16.36 2.96 10.93
CA MET A 79 15.14 2.58 10.20
C MET A 79 14.10 3.69 10.21
N THR A 80 13.99 4.41 11.33
CA THR A 80 13.14 5.61 11.40
C THR A 80 13.61 6.65 10.38
N GLY A 81 14.91 6.93 10.32
CA GLY A 81 15.49 7.88 9.35
C GLY A 81 15.25 7.49 7.89
N GLU A 82 15.39 6.21 7.55
CA GLU A 82 15.09 5.70 6.20
C GLU A 82 13.61 5.89 5.83
N ILE A 83 12.68 5.63 6.76
CA ILE A 83 11.25 5.82 6.50
C ILE A 83 10.92 7.32 6.39
N GLU A 84 11.55 8.17 7.19
CA GLU A 84 11.38 9.63 7.11
C GLU A 84 11.90 10.20 5.80
N ALA A 85 13.02 9.70 5.27
CA ALA A 85 13.50 10.09 3.94
C ALA A 85 12.48 9.76 2.84
N ILE A 86 11.82 8.59 2.90
CA ILE A 86 10.73 8.24 1.98
C ILE A 86 9.56 9.21 2.11
N ILE A 87 9.18 9.58 3.34
CA ILE A 87 8.11 10.57 3.58
C ILE A 87 8.46 11.91 2.92
N ASP A 88 9.68 12.40 3.14
CA ASP A 88 10.15 13.66 2.57
C ASP A 88 10.14 13.61 1.03
N ASP A 89 10.60 12.51 0.43
CA ASP A 89 10.51 12.27 -1.01
C ASP A 89 9.08 12.36 -1.52
N LEU A 90 8.15 11.66 -0.88
CA LEU A 90 6.75 11.64 -1.29
C LEU A 90 6.11 13.03 -1.17
N MET A 91 6.45 13.80 -0.14
CA MET A 91 5.96 15.17 0.03
C MET A 91 6.44 16.12 -1.08
N VAL A 92 7.64 15.88 -1.63
CA VAL A 92 8.18 16.68 -2.73
C VAL A 92 7.59 16.26 -4.08
N ILE A 93 7.57 14.96 -4.38
CA ILE A 93 7.25 14.48 -5.73
C ILE A 93 5.76 14.39 -6.00
N THR A 94 4.94 14.04 -5.00
CA THR A 94 3.51 13.82 -5.18
C THR A 94 2.77 15.05 -5.73
N PRO A 95 2.89 16.26 -5.13
CA PRO A 95 2.17 17.42 -5.66
C PRO A 95 2.64 17.78 -7.08
N SER A 96 3.95 17.67 -7.34
CA SER A 96 4.53 17.86 -8.68
C SER A 96 3.92 16.91 -9.72
N MET A 97 3.76 15.63 -9.38
CA MET A 97 3.19 14.63 -10.25
C MET A 97 1.69 14.83 -10.48
N MET A 98 0.95 15.21 -9.44
CA MET A 98 -0.48 15.51 -9.53
C MET A 98 -0.75 16.75 -10.39
N GLU A 99 0.13 17.75 -10.36
CA GLU A 99 -0.01 18.97 -11.15
C GLU A 99 0.42 18.76 -12.61
N ARG A 100 1.63 18.23 -12.83
CA ARG A 100 2.23 18.15 -14.17
C ARG A 100 1.80 16.92 -14.96
N TYR A 101 1.52 15.82 -14.28
CA TYR A 101 1.33 14.51 -14.88
C TYR A 101 0.13 13.73 -14.29
N PRO A 102 -1.06 14.33 -14.11
CA PRO A 102 -2.17 13.73 -13.37
C PRO A 102 -2.67 12.40 -13.94
N GLY A 103 -2.55 12.19 -15.26
CA GLY A 103 -3.02 10.99 -15.95
C GLY A 103 -1.99 9.86 -16.07
N GLU A 104 -0.76 10.09 -15.63
CA GLU A 104 0.32 9.10 -15.77
C GLU A 104 0.19 7.98 -14.74
N THR A 105 0.46 6.74 -15.16
CA THR A 105 0.40 5.57 -14.25
C THR A 105 1.37 5.72 -13.08
N LEU A 106 2.53 6.35 -13.31
CA LEU A 106 3.48 6.63 -12.24
C LEU A 106 2.87 7.53 -11.17
N THR A 107 2.07 8.53 -11.55
CA THR A 107 1.36 9.40 -10.60
C THR A 107 0.40 8.60 -9.73
N TYR A 108 -0.34 7.66 -10.32
CA TYR A 108 -1.21 6.76 -9.56
C TYR A 108 -0.42 5.92 -8.53
N GLU A 109 0.69 5.32 -8.94
CA GLU A 109 1.51 4.49 -8.04
C GLU A 109 2.14 5.31 -6.90
N ILE A 110 2.68 6.50 -7.19
CA ILE A 110 3.20 7.41 -6.15
C ILE A 110 2.10 7.79 -5.15
N LYS A 111 0.89 8.13 -5.63
CA LYS A 111 -0.25 8.40 -4.76
C LYS A 111 -0.63 7.18 -3.91
N LYS A 112 -0.63 5.97 -4.49
CA LYS A 112 -0.91 4.71 -3.76
C LYS A 112 0.11 4.48 -2.65
N ILE A 113 1.40 4.77 -2.91
CA ILE A 113 2.45 4.65 -1.90
C ILE A 113 2.21 5.58 -0.73
N GLY A 114 2.05 6.88 -1.02
CA GLY A 114 1.88 7.91 0.02
C GLY A 114 0.56 7.81 0.78
N SER A 115 -0.53 7.38 0.14
CA SER A 115 -1.84 7.29 0.79
C SER A 115 -1.99 6.07 1.69
N ASN A 116 -1.35 4.94 1.37
CA ASN A 116 -1.64 3.68 2.07
C ASN A 116 -0.44 2.74 2.20
N HIS A 117 0.29 2.47 1.12
CA HIS A 117 1.20 1.33 1.09
C HIS A 117 2.32 1.46 2.14
N LEU A 118 3.01 2.60 2.20
CA LEU A 118 4.10 2.81 3.16
C LEU A 118 3.59 2.69 4.61
N PHE A 119 2.45 3.32 4.92
CA PHE A 119 1.84 3.24 6.24
C PHE A 119 1.51 1.80 6.62
N LYS A 120 0.86 1.05 5.71
CA LYS A 120 0.48 -0.34 5.92
C LYS A 120 1.70 -1.22 6.16
N THR A 121 2.72 -1.14 5.31
CA THR A 121 3.95 -1.93 5.43
C THR A 121 4.64 -1.72 6.78
N VAL A 122 4.80 -0.46 7.20
CA VAL A 122 5.43 -0.15 8.49
C VAL A 122 4.55 -0.60 9.64
N LYS A 123 3.24 -0.32 9.59
CA LYS A 123 2.33 -0.71 10.65
C LYS A 123 2.27 -2.22 10.83
N GLU A 124 2.21 -3.00 9.75
CA GLU A 124 2.19 -4.47 9.82
C GLU A 124 3.45 -5.01 10.50
N TYR A 125 4.61 -4.44 10.23
CA TYR A 125 5.85 -4.78 10.94
C TYR A 125 5.81 -4.38 12.42
N LEU A 126 5.32 -3.18 12.73
CA LEU A 126 5.21 -2.71 14.12
C LEU A 126 4.10 -3.42 14.91
N ASP A 127 3.11 -4.04 14.27
CA ASP A 127 2.10 -4.84 14.95
C ASP A 127 2.65 -6.21 15.40
N LEU A 128 3.84 -6.61 14.95
CA LEU A 128 4.50 -7.85 15.37
C LEU A 128 5.06 -7.76 16.79
N SER A 129 5.17 -8.92 17.46
CA SER A 129 5.95 -9.03 18.69
C SER A 129 7.43 -8.72 18.44
N LEU A 130 8.16 -8.25 19.46
CA LEU A 130 9.59 -7.90 19.32
C LEU A 130 10.43 -9.06 18.75
N GLU A 131 10.21 -10.28 19.21
CA GLU A 131 10.87 -11.48 18.66
C GLU A 131 10.53 -11.71 17.17
N SER A 132 9.26 -11.50 16.78
CA SER A 132 8.86 -11.64 15.38
C SER A 132 9.44 -10.53 14.51
N ARG A 133 9.62 -9.33 15.05
CA ARG A 133 10.28 -8.20 14.38
C ARG A 133 11.74 -8.52 14.08
N GLU A 134 12.48 -9.03 15.07
CA GLU A 134 13.88 -9.46 14.87
C GLU A 134 14.01 -10.48 13.73
N ASN A 135 13.14 -11.50 13.73
CA ASN A 135 13.14 -12.54 12.70
C ASN A 135 12.78 -12.04 11.29
N GLN A 136 12.06 -10.92 11.19
CA GLN A 136 11.59 -10.35 9.92
C GLN A 136 12.35 -9.07 9.53
N PHE A 137 13.29 -8.62 10.35
CA PHE A 137 13.96 -7.33 10.19
C PHE A 137 14.63 -7.20 8.81
N ASP A 138 15.36 -8.22 8.36
CA ASP A 138 16.04 -8.21 7.06
C ASP A 138 15.07 -8.03 5.88
N MET A 139 13.89 -8.67 5.96
CA MET A 139 12.87 -8.57 4.93
C MET A 139 12.21 -7.19 4.95
N PHE A 140 11.91 -6.69 6.14
CA PHE A 140 11.37 -5.35 6.34
C PHE A 140 12.34 -4.28 5.83
N GLN A 141 13.61 -4.34 6.23
CA GLN A 141 14.67 -3.42 5.79
C GLN A 141 14.84 -3.43 4.26
N LYS A 142 14.85 -4.61 3.62
CA LYS A 142 14.89 -4.70 2.15
C LYS A 142 13.68 -4.04 1.52
N THR A 143 12.50 -4.16 2.14
CA THR A 143 11.27 -3.54 1.63
C THR A 143 11.33 -2.02 1.72
N ILE A 144 11.74 -1.48 2.88
CA ILE A 144 11.94 -0.04 3.08
C ILE A 144 13.00 0.50 2.13
N LYS A 145 14.14 -0.16 2.00
CA LYS A 145 15.19 0.24 1.06
C LYS A 145 14.69 0.28 -0.39
N ASN A 146 13.94 -0.75 -0.81
CA ASN A 146 13.36 -0.78 -2.15
C ASN A 146 12.37 0.37 -2.38
N LEU A 147 11.58 0.76 -1.37
CA LEU A 147 10.69 1.91 -1.45
C LEU A 147 11.48 3.22 -1.55
N HIS A 148 12.54 3.36 -0.76
CA HIS A 148 13.43 4.52 -0.79
C HIS A 148 14.13 4.69 -2.15
N ASP A 149 14.70 3.60 -2.69
CA ASP A 149 15.34 3.62 -4.01
C ASP A 149 14.36 4.07 -5.10
N VAL A 150 13.10 3.62 -5.03
CA VAL A 150 12.08 4.00 -6.01
C VAL A 150 11.57 5.43 -5.81
N SER A 151 11.36 5.87 -4.57
CA SER A 151 10.97 7.25 -4.29
C SER A 151 12.03 8.23 -4.81
N ASN A 152 13.31 7.96 -4.55
CA ASN A 152 14.42 8.74 -5.10
C ASN A 152 14.46 8.69 -6.62
N ARG A 153 14.37 7.50 -7.25
CA ARG A 153 14.37 7.43 -8.71
C ARG A 153 13.17 8.15 -9.33
N SER A 154 12.01 8.11 -8.67
CA SER A 154 10.82 8.82 -9.11
C SER A 154 11.00 10.33 -9.00
N ARG A 155 11.64 10.82 -7.92
CA ARG A 155 12.05 12.23 -7.80
C ARG A 155 12.95 12.62 -8.97
N ASP A 156 14.01 11.85 -9.22
CA ASP A 156 14.96 12.08 -10.31
C ASP A 156 14.28 12.23 -11.66
N ILE A 157 13.38 11.29 -11.99
CA ILE A 157 12.63 11.28 -13.25
C ILE A 157 11.76 12.55 -13.36
N VAL A 158 11.14 12.98 -12.26
CA VAL A 158 10.27 14.16 -12.21
C VAL A 158 11.03 15.48 -12.27
N GLU A 159 12.21 15.55 -11.65
CA GLU A 159 13.08 16.73 -11.67
C GLU A 159 13.75 16.90 -13.03
N LYS A 160 14.17 15.79 -13.65
CA LYS A 160 14.83 15.77 -14.97
C LYS A 160 13.83 15.73 -16.13
N ASN A 161 12.53 15.65 -15.86
CA ASN A 161 11.46 15.47 -16.85
C ASN A 161 11.67 14.27 -17.78
N GLU A 162 12.19 13.15 -17.26
CA GLU A 162 12.45 11.90 -18.00
C GLU A 162 11.15 11.10 -18.22
N THR A 163 10.14 11.68 -18.90
CA THR A 163 8.80 11.08 -19.06
C THR A 163 8.80 9.71 -19.75
N ALA A 164 9.83 9.40 -20.55
CA ALA A 164 10.02 8.09 -21.17
C ALA A 164 10.15 6.95 -20.14
N GLU A 165 10.62 7.25 -18.93
CA GLU A 165 10.83 6.26 -17.85
C GLU A 165 9.56 6.02 -17.02
N PHE A 166 8.51 6.83 -17.18
CA PHE A 166 7.30 6.76 -16.36
C PHE A 166 6.63 5.38 -16.42
N LYS A 167 6.46 4.84 -17.62
CA LYS A 167 5.80 3.54 -17.80
C LYS A 167 6.62 2.40 -17.19
N THR A 168 7.94 2.44 -17.36
CA THR A 168 8.85 1.44 -16.77
C THR A 168 8.77 1.48 -15.26
N MET A 169 8.84 2.68 -14.67
CA MET A 169 8.78 2.84 -13.22
C MET A 169 7.41 2.46 -12.65
N ALA A 170 6.33 2.85 -13.32
CA ALA A 170 4.98 2.49 -12.89
C ALA A 170 4.77 0.97 -12.89
N ASN A 171 5.22 0.27 -13.93
CA ASN A 171 5.12 -1.19 -14.00
C ASN A 171 5.96 -1.87 -12.92
N PHE A 172 7.15 -1.32 -12.60
CA PHE A 172 7.99 -1.82 -11.52
C PHE A 172 7.28 -1.68 -10.16
N LEU A 173 6.71 -0.50 -9.90
CA LEU A 173 5.94 -0.22 -8.69
C LEU A 173 4.74 -1.13 -8.55
N ALA A 174 3.91 -1.22 -9.60
CA ALA A 174 2.74 -2.08 -9.62
C ALA A 174 3.13 -3.55 -9.39
N GLY A 175 4.15 -4.06 -10.08
CA GLY A 175 4.55 -5.47 -9.96
C GLY A 175 5.14 -5.85 -8.60
N LYS A 176 5.82 -4.90 -7.92
CA LYS A 176 6.51 -5.16 -6.65
C LYS A 176 5.65 -4.88 -5.42
N PHE A 177 4.63 -4.04 -5.57
CA PHE A 177 3.86 -3.44 -4.48
C PHE A 177 2.33 -3.47 -4.72
N SER A 178 1.84 -4.32 -5.64
CA SER A 178 0.41 -4.51 -5.92
C SER A 178 -0.35 -5.06 -4.71
#